data_AF-A0A0X8X9S0-F1
#
_entry.id   AF-A0A0X8X9S0-F1
#
_cell.length_a   1.000
_cell.length_b   1.000
_cell.length_c   1.000
_cell.angle_alpha   90.00
_cell.angle_beta   90.00
_cell.angle_gamma   90.00
#
_symmetry.space_group_name_H-M   'P 1'
#
loop_
_entity.id
_entity.type
_entity.pdbx_description
1 polymer ?
#
loop_
_entity_poly.entity_id
_entity_poly.type
_entity_poly.pdbx_seq_one_letter_code
_entity_poly.pdbx_strand_id
1 'polypeptide(L)' 'MERFNGRVNEILRTTHFDSAADLDSMLWHDRRLYNHHIPQRALGHITPVQKLKRWYEEHPELFRKLVYDQSGLDR' A
#
# COMPACT_ATOMS: atom_id res chain seq x y z
N MET A 1 -7.21 6.24 6.92
CA MET A 1 -6.16 5.57 7.73
C MET A 1 -6.62 4.24 8.32
N GLU A 2 -7.91 4.07 8.66
CA GLU A 2 -8.41 2.88 9.37
C GLU A 2 -8.30 1.53 8.63
N ARG A 3 -8.40 1.53 7.29
CA ARG A 3 -8.47 0.28 6.51
C ARG A 3 -7.17 -0.53 6.44
N PHE A 4 -6.01 0.12 6.33
CA PHE A 4 -4.74 -0.60 6.25
C PHE A 4 -4.40 -1.24 7.61
N ASN A 5 -4.54 -0.47 8.69
CA ASN A 5 -4.32 -0.97 10.05
C ASN A 5 -5.32 -2.08 10.41
N GLY A 6 -6.58 -1.95 9.99
CA GLY A 6 -7.57 -3.02 10.15
C GLY A 6 -7.16 -4.32 9.46
N ARG A 7 -6.57 -4.23 8.25
CA ARG A 7 -6.13 -5.39 7.49
C ARG A 7 -4.88 -6.05 8.09
N VAL A 8 -3.92 -5.24 8.55
CA VAL A 8 -2.75 -5.76 9.30
C VAL A 8 -3.20 -6.49 10.56
N ASN A 9 -4.14 -5.92 11.32
CA ASN A 9 -4.69 -6.56 12.50
C ASN A 9 -5.41 -7.88 12.16
N GLU A 10 -6.15 -7.92 11.04
CA GLU A 10 -6.78 -9.15 10.56
C GLU A 10 -5.75 -10.23 10.20
N ILE A 11 -4.70 -9.89 9.46
CA ILE A 11 -3.61 -10.81 9.09
C ILE A 11 -2.98 -11.41 10.34
N LEU A 12 -2.64 -10.58 11.32
CA LEU A 12 -2.04 -11.03 12.58
C LEU A 12 -2.97 -11.92 13.41
N ARG A 13 -4.29 -11.74 13.29
CA ARG A 13 -5.28 -12.50 14.06
C ARG A 13 -5.64 -13.84 13.42
N THR A 14 -5.60 -13.93 12.09
CA THR A 14 -6.12 -15.09 11.33
C THR A 14 -5.04 -16.04 10.85
N THR A 15 -3.78 -15.60 10.83
CA THR A 15 -2.66 -16.36 10.27
C THR A 15 -1.61 -16.62 11.33
N HIS A 16 -1.26 -17.89 11.54
CA HIS A 16 -0.06 -18.27 12.29
C HIS A 16 1.15 -18.23 11.34
N PHE A 17 2.25 -17.64 11.79
CA PHE A 17 3.49 -17.56 11.03
C PHE A 17 4.57 -18.41 11.72
N ASP A 18 5.27 -19.23 10.93
CA ASP A 18 6.30 -20.11 11.45
C ASP A 18 7.60 -19.36 11.75
N SER A 19 7.79 -18.19 11.14
CA SER A 19 8.92 -17.30 11.38
C SER A 19 8.56 -15.82 11.25
N ALA A 20 9.44 -14.96 11.78
CA ALA A 20 9.35 -13.52 11.57
C ALA A 20 9.54 -13.13 10.09
N ALA A 21 10.31 -13.91 9.33
CA ALA A 21 10.53 -13.67 7.90
C ALA A 21 9.26 -13.91 7.07
N ASP A 22 8.45 -14.90 7.46
CA ASP A 22 7.15 -15.17 6.81
C ASP A 22 6.16 -14.04 7.06
N LEU A 23 6.13 -13.52 8.29
CA LEU A 23 5.32 -12.35 8.64
C LEU A 23 5.75 -11.13 7.84
N ASP A 24 7.05 -10.83 7.77
CA ASP A 24 7.57 -9.68 7.02
C ASP A 24 7.20 -9.77 5.54
N SER A 25 7.37 -10.95 4.93
CA SER A 25 7.01 -11.20 3.53
C SER A 25 5.52 -10.97 3.27
N MET A 26 4.65 -11.43 4.17
CA MET A 26 3.21 -11.23 4.07
C MET A 26 2.82 -9.75 4.19
N LEU A 27 3.42 -9.02 5.14
CA LEU A 27 3.16 -7.59 5.32
C LEU A 27 3.63 -6.78 4.11
N TRP A 28 4.77 -7.12 3.52
CA TRP A 28 5.24 -6.52 2.27
C TRP A 28 4.28 -6.79 1.11
N HIS A 29 3.82 -8.04 0.99
CA HIS A 29 2.85 -8.42 -0.03
C HIS A 29 1.55 -7.61 0.12
N ASP A 30 0.95 -7.57 1.31
CA ASP A 30 -0.30 -6.82 1.52
C ASP A 30 -0.10 -5.31 1.32
N ARG A 31 1.03 -4.74 1.77
CA ARG A 31 1.37 -3.34 1.49
C ARG A 31 1.42 -3.07 -0.01
N ARG A 32 2.07 -3.92 -0.81
CA ARG A 32 2.17 -3.75 -2.27
C ARG A 32 0.80 -3.92 -2.93
N LEU A 33 0.04 -4.93 -2.52
CA LEU A 33 -1.28 -5.22 -3.04
C LEU A 33 -2.26 -4.06 -2.75
N TYR A 34 -2.29 -3.58 -1.51
CA TYR A 34 -3.12 -2.45 -1.08
C TYR A 34 -2.79 -1.16 -1.85
N ASN A 35 -1.51 -0.81 -1.94
CA ASN A 35 -1.10 0.48 -2.49
C ASN A 35 -1.17 0.53 -4.02
N HIS A 36 -0.89 -0.57 -4.71
CA HIS A 36 -0.73 -0.59 -6.16
C HIS A 36 -1.86 -1.30 -6.91
N HIS A 37 -2.54 -2.27 -6.30
CA HIS A 37 -3.40 -3.20 -7.04
C HIS A 37 -4.86 -3.20 -6.61
N ILE A 38 -5.19 -2.81 -5.37
CA ILE A 38 -6.58 -2.80 -4.89
C ILE A 38 -7.17 -1.38 -4.97
N PRO A 39 -8.14 -1.14 -5.87
CA PRO A 39 -8.84 0.12 -5.92
C PRO A 39 -9.66 0.36 -4.64
N GLN A 40 -9.66 1.59 -4.16
CA GLN A 40 -10.40 1.97 -2.96
C GLN A 40 -11.64 2.76 -3.35
N ARG A 41 -12.82 2.27 -2.94
CA ARG A 41 -14.10 2.99 -3.13
C ARG A 41 -14.04 4.42 -2.57
N ALA A 42 -13.43 4.59 -1.39
CA ALA A 42 -13.25 5.90 -0.76
C ALA A 42 -12.36 6.86 -1.56
N LEU A 43 -11.53 6.35 -2.47
CA LEU A 43 -10.69 7.15 -3.36
C LEU A 43 -11.32 7.34 -4.75
N GLY A 44 -12.56 6.90 -4.96
CA GLY A 44 -13.21 6.93 -6.27
C GLY A 44 -12.84 5.73 -7.15
N HIS A 45 -12.66 4.55 -6.56
CA HIS A 45 -12.29 3.31 -7.27
C HIS A 45 -10.95 3.37 -7.99
N ILE A 46 -9.97 4.05 -7.38
CA ILE A 46 -8.56 4.02 -7.83
C ILE A 46 -7.65 3.60 -6.68
N THR A 47 -6.43 3.20 -7.00
CA THR A 47 -5.45 2.76 -6.00
C THR A 47 -4.85 3.95 -5.27
N PRO A 48 -4.36 3.78 -4.02
CA PRO A 48 -3.69 4.84 -3.28
C PRO A 48 -2.56 5.52 -4.07
N VAL A 49 -1.71 4.74 -4.75
CA VAL A 49 -0.61 5.30 -5.55
C VAL A 49 -1.13 6.08 -6.77
N GLN A 50 -2.18 5.60 -7.44
CA GLN A 50 -2.81 6.37 -8.53
C GLN A 50 -3.36 7.70 -8.04
N LYS A 51 -4.01 7.71 -6.86
CA LYS A 51 -4.52 8.96 -6.27
C LYS A 51 -3.38 9.92 -5.94
N LEU A 52 -2.28 9.43 -5.36
CA LEU A 52 -1.10 10.23 -5.04
C LEU A 52 -0.43 10.80 -6.30
N LYS A 53 -0.29 10.01 -7.38
CA LYS A 53 0.27 10.48 -8.66
C LYS A 53 -0.56 11.61 -9.26
N ARG A 54 -1.90 11.48 -9.28
CA ARG A 54 -2.79 12.56 -9.75
C ARG A 54 -2.66 13.83 -8.90
N TRP A 55 -2.60 13.68 -7.58
CA TRP A 55 -2.46 14.83 -6.71
C TRP A 55 -1.11 15.52 -6.87
N TYR A 56 -0.05 14.76 -7.12
CA TYR A 56 1.26 15.32 -7.47
C TYR A 56 1.23 16.14 -8.77
N GLU A 57 0.49 15.70 -9.79
CA GLU A 57 0.32 16.46 -11.04
C GLU A 57 -0.49 17.75 -10.81
N GLU A 58 -1.53 17.70 -9.99
CA GLU A 58 -2.41 18.85 -9.74
C GLU A 58 -1.79 19.88 -8.77
N HIS A 59 -0.99 19.43 -7.80
CA HIS A 59 -0.45 20.27 -6.71
C HIS A 59 1.00 19.88 -6.37
N PRO A 60 1.95 19.99 -7.32
CA PRO A 60 3.33 19.52 -7.14
C PRO A 60 4.05 20.20 -5.98
N GLU A 61 3.68 21.44 -5.64
CA GLU A 61 4.26 22.23 -4.54
C GLU A 61 4.04 21.62 -3.15
N LEU A 62 3.02 20.77 -2.99
CA LEU A 62 2.73 20.08 -1.73
C LEU A 62 3.66 18.88 -1.48
N PHE A 63 4.45 18.48 -2.48
CA PHE A 63 5.26 17.27 -2.42
C PHE A 63 6.75 17.58 -2.31
N ARG A 64 7.35 17.13 -1.21
CA ARG A 64 8.81 17.19 -1.03
C ARG A 64 9.57 16.04 -1.72
N LYS A 65 8.85 15.00 -2.17
CA LYS A 65 9.40 13.80 -2.82
C LYS A 65 8.44 13.31 -3.91
N LEU A 66 9.01 12.66 -4.94
CA LEU A 66 8.24 12.03 -6.01
C LEU A 66 7.40 10.86 -5.48
N VAL A 67 6.24 10.65 -6.09
CA VAL A 67 5.40 9.48 -5.84
C VAL A 67 5.96 8.30 -6.65
N TYR A 68 6.83 7.51 -6.01
CA TYR A 68 7.48 6.37 -6.67
C TYR A 68 6.53 5.20 -6.89
N ASP A 69 6.72 4.50 -8.02
CA ASP A 69 6.17 3.16 -8.23
C ASP A 69 7.24 2.14 -7.83
N GLN A 70 7.28 1.74 -6.55
CA GLN A 70 8.24 0.73 -6.07
C GLN A 70 7.92 -0.69 -6.56
N SER A 71 6.96 -0.87 -7.47
CA SER A 71 6.50 -2.18 -7.92
C SER A 71 7.50 -2.93 -8.83
N GLY A 72 8.64 -2.33 -9.19
CA GLY A 72 9.53 -2.85 -10.24
C GLY A 72 11.02 -3.07 -9.91
N LEU A 73 11.45 -3.06 -8.64
CA LEU A 73 12.85 -3.31 -8.30
C LEU A 73 13.00 -4.30 -7.14
N ASP A 74 12.72 -5.57 -7.41
CA ASP A 74 13.47 -6.67 -6.81
C ASP A 74 14.40 -7.21 -7.92
N ARG A 75 15.71 -7.00 -7.74
CA ARG A 75 16.79 -7.67 -8.50
C ARG A 75 17.62 -8.47 -7.53
#